data_AF-A0A2H1WXF8-F1
#
_entry.id   AF-A0A2H1WXF8-F1
#
_cell.length_a   1.000
_cell.length_b   1.000
_cell.length_c   1.000
_cell.angle_alpha   90.00
_cell.angle_beta   90.00
_cell.angle_gamma   90.00
#
_symmetry.space_group_name_H-M   'P 1'
#
loop_
_entity.id
_entity.type
_entity.pdbx_description
1 polymer ?
#
loop_
_entity_poly.entity_id
_entity_poly.type
_entity_poly.pdbx_seq_one_letter_code
_entity_poly.pdbx_strand_id
1 'polypeptide(L)'
;MGRSPSPCSSNYYKRKRSRSRSRSRDRDRHKIKKTSASTSTSKSVEEDFSFTNYKRDLNKIILYSNESNTVVNNLDDFWVFLKKYEATLRKAGKPIIDYGPEENSDNTSQTFSKFDCINFKTSIKYVDTVYHDSRRGKLDKKLFQAFLNIVSIYLDFKNKEKFEKLRKLRQAQKDLPVAKYRNEIVAAVKNERVVVVAGDTGCGKSTQVPQYLHEAGFESIACTQPRRIACVSLSKRVAYEMLTQFESKVGYQIRFEKSKTVDTKICFITEGLLLRQMSSENLPNYDVIILDEVHERHLMGDFLLGILKCLIHTRTDIKLVLMSATINIKLFEDYFSAESAVVIQVPGRLFPIQLHYKPILIDDKPTRDDRLDAQPYVQVMQLIDSKYPRNERGDLLIFLSGVQEITTICDAAQQYAEKSKNWIVLPLHSGLSLAEQDKVFDYPPEGVRKCIVSTNIAETSVTIDGIRFVVDSGKVKEMSYDSTTKMQRLKEFWISKASADQRKGRAGRT
;
A
#
# COMPACT_ATOMS: atom_id res chain seq x y z
N MET A 1 27.88 -59.06 11.37
CA MET A 1 27.91 -59.12 9.88
C MET A 1 27.21 -57.85 9.40
N GLY A 2 27.69 -57.04 8.46
CA GLY A 2 28.84 -57.14 7.57
C GLY A 2 28.49 -56.47 6.23
N ARG A 3 29.19 -55.39 5.89
CA ARG A 3 29.72 -54.99 4.56
C ARG A 3 28.76 -54.94 3.33
N SER A 4 28.85 -54.01 2.38
CA SER A 4 29.51 -52.68 2.26
C SER A 4 29.10 -52.07 0.89
N PRO A 5 29.13 -50.73 0.69
CA PRO A 5 28.81 -50.07 -0.58
C PRO A 5 30.04 -49.87 -1.49
N SER A 6 29.85 -49.63 -2.80
CA SER A 6 30.92 -49.36 -3.78
C SER A 6 30.36 -48.65 -5.07
N PRO A 7 31.18 -48.12 -6.02
CA PRO A 7 31.13 -46.68 -6.35
C PRO A 7 31.30 -46.27 -7.85
N CYS A 8 31.32 -44.95 -8.13
CA CYS A 8 32.02 -44.26 -9.24
C CYS A 8 32.30 -42.80 -8.77
N SER A 9 33.50 -42.19 -8.82
CA SER A 9 34.47 -41.98 -9.92
C SER A 9 33.89 -41.14 -11.08
N SER A 10 34.58 -40.16 -11.69
CA SER A 10 35.91 -39.56 -11.50
C SER A 10 35.79 -38.02 -11.69
N ASN A 11 36.82 -37.14 -11.69
CA ASN A 11 38.28 -37.28 -11.80
C ASN A 11 39.00 -36.07 -11.14
N TYR A 12 40.34 -36.03 -11.15
CA TYR A 12 41.15 -34.88 -10.70
C TYR A 12 42.52 -34.92 -11.40
N TYR A 13 42.99 -33.82 -12.02
CA TYR A 13 44.38 -33.71 -12.46
C TYR A 13 45.01 -32.34 -12.14
N LYS A 14 45.99 -32.36 -11.23
CA LYS A 14 47.00 -31.31 -11.06
C LYS A 14 48.26 -31.71 -11.82
N ARG A 15 48.95 -30.76 -12.46
CA ARG A 15 50.41 -30.85 -12.61
C ARG A 15 51.08 -29.48 -12.61
N LYS A 16 52.30 -29.44 -12.08
CA LYS A 16 53.10 -28.24 -11.78
C LYS A 16 54.34 -28.19 -12.69
N ARG A 17 54.79 -26.94 -12.97
CA ARG A 17 56.18 -26.51 -13.24
C ARG A 17 56.92 -27.09 -14.45
N SER A 18 57.43 -26.16 -15.28
CA SER A 18 58.86 -26.09 -15.62
C SER A 18 59.27 -24.62 -15.84
N ARG A 19 60.57 -24.34 -15.73
CA ARG A 19 61.20 -23.02 -16.00
C ARG A 19 62.01 -23.15 -17.28
N SER A 20 62.08 -22.10 -18.08
CA SER A 20 63.25 -21.85 -18.94
C SER A 20 63.54 -20.34 -19.04
N ARG A 21 64.82 -20.01 -19.23
CA ARG A 21 65.34 -18.64 -19.38
C ARG A 21 65.66 -18.39 -20.84
N SER A 22 65.53 -17.15 -21.30
CA SER A 22 66.35 -16.62 -22.39
C SER A 22 66.80 -15.18 -22.06
N ARG A 23 68.00 -14.82 -22.50
CA ARG A 23 68.66 -13.51 -22.31
C ARG A 23 69.10 -12.98 -23.68
N SER A 24 68.84 -11.71 -23.98
CA SER A 24 69.60 -10.84 -24.90
C SER A 24 69.03 -9.42 -24.72
N ARG A 25 69.68 -8.47 -24.02
CA ARG A 25 70.85 -7.63 -24.38
C ARG A 25 70.65 -6.66 -25.57
N ASP A 26 70.80 -5.38 -25.21
CA ASP A 26 71.25 -4.17 -25.95
C ASP A 26 70.44 -3.74 -27.20
N ARG A 27 70.06 -2.46 -27.37
CA ARG A 27 70.92 -1.27 -27.29
C ARG A 27 70.17 0.04 -26.96
N ASP A 28 70.94 1.03 -26.52
CA ASP A 28 70.54 2.40 -26.22
C ASP A 28 69.94 3.21 -27.37
N ARG A 29 69.08 4.17 -27.01
CA ARG A 29 69.16 5.53 -27.59
C ARG A 29 68.53 6.59 -26.69
N HIS A 30 69.37 7.36 -25.99
CA HIS A 30 68.97 8.65 -25.42
C HIS A 30 68.45 9.58 -26.52
N LYS A 31 67.33 10.27 -26.26
CA LYS A 31 67.04 11.56 -26.89
C LYS A 31 66.42 12.52 -25.87
N ILE A 32 67.25 13.43 -25.39
CA ILE A 32 66.85 14.59 -24.59
C ILE A 32 66.03 15.52 -25.48
N LYS A 33 64.83 15.92 -25.06
CA LYS A 33 64.17 17.13 -25.56
C LYS A 33 63.49 17.92 -24.44
N LYS A 34 64.21 18.97 -24.05
CA LYS A 34 63.82 20.28 -23.49
C LYS A 34 62.43 20.42 -22.85
N THR A 35 62.49 20.91 -21.62
CA THR A 35 61.44 21.64 -20.90
C THR A 35 60.94 22.87 -21.67
N SER A 36 59.63 23.10 -21.61
CA SER A 36 59.02 24.43 -21.64
C SER A 36 57.70 24.36 -20.85
N ALA A 37 57.60 25.12 -19.76
CA ALA A 37 56.39 25.15 -18.95
C ALA A 37 55.24 25.85 -19.72
N SER A 38 54.02 25.33 -19.59
CA SER A 38 52.81 26.08 -19.94
C SER A 38 51.68 25.76 -18.96
N THR A 39 51.20 26.83 -18.34
CA THR A 39 50.19 26.85 -17.27
C THR A 39 48.81 26.51 -17.84
N SER A 40 48.32 25.27 -17.69
CA SER A 40 46.99 24.89 -18.22
C SER A 40 46.28 23.72 -17.50
N THR A 41 46.69 23.34 -16.29
CA THR A 41 46.23 22.09 -15.63
C THR A 41 45.10 22.23 -14.60
N SER A 42 44.59 23.43 -14.31
CA SER A 42 43.58 23.62 -13.25
C SER A 42 42.14 23.35 -13.67
N LYS A 43 41.75 23.61 -14.93
CA LYS A 43 40.35 23.46 -15.38
C LYS A 43 39.91 22.01 -15.65
N SER A 44 40.83 21.11 -16.01
CA SER A 44 40.48 19.73 -16.42
C SER A 44 40.24 18.76 -15.27
N VAL A 45 40.47 19.17 -14.02
CA VAL A 45 40.33 18.31 -12.83
C VAL A 45 38.95 18.44 -12.16
N GLU A 46 38.27 19.58 -12.33
CA GLU A 46 36.96 19.83 -11.72
C GLU A 46 35.80 19.15 -12.48
N GLU A 47 35.91 18.97 -13.81
CA GLU A 47 34.85 18.36 -14.63
C GLU A 47 34.60 16.87 -14.27
N ASP A 48 35.66 16.14 -13.92
CA ASP A 48 35.64 14.70 -13.63
C ASP A 48 35.50 14.39 -12.12
N PHE A 49 35.28 15.41 -11.29
CA PHE A 49 35.10 15.25 -9.85
C PHE A 49 33.73 14.61 -9.51
N SER A 50 33.72 13.63 -8.60
CA SER A 50 32.49 13.07 -8.01
C SER A 50 32.74 12.62 -6.57
N PHE A 51 31.78 12.89 -5.68
CA PHE A 51 31.80 12.39 -4.29
C PHE A 51 31.68 10.86 -4.22
N THR A 52 31.21 10.21 -5.30
CA THR A 52 31.15 8.74 -5.37
C THR A 52 32.54 8.07 -5.31
N ASN A 53 33.60 8.79 -5.69
CA ASN A 53 35.00 8.32 -5.56
C ASN A 53 35.41 8.09 -4.10
N TYR A 54 34.77 8.81 -3.17
CA TYR A 54 34.99 8.76 -1.72
C TYR A 54 33.95 7.90 -0.97
N LYS A 55 33.09 7.15 -1.68
CA LYS A 55 31.95 6.39 -1.11
C LYS A 55 32.32 5.51 0.09
N ARG A 56 33.51 4.90 0.12
CA ARG A 56 33.93 4.02 1.22
C ARG A 56 34.09 4.77 2.54
N ASP A 57 34.74 5.93 2.51
CA ASP A 57 35.10 6.66 3.73
C ASP A 57 33.94 7.54 4.20
N LEU A 58 33.18 8.12 3.26
CA LEU A 58 31.94 8.81 3.57
C LEU A 58 30.87 7.87 4.16
N ASN A 59 30.77 6.61 3.69
CA ASN A 59 29.92 5.61 4.33
C ASN A 59 30.34 5.32 5.77
N LYS A 60 31.65 5.23 6.08
CA LYS A 60 32.12 5.05 7.46
C LYS A 60 31.66 6.23 8.32
N ILE A 61 31.85 7.47 7.86
CA ILE A 61 31.48 8.67 8.64
C ILE A 61 29.97 8.76 8.87
N ILE A 62 29.13 8.42 7.89
CA ILE A 62 27.65 8.39 8.06
C ILE A 62 27.21 7.28 9.02
N LEU A 63 27.91 6.13 9.05
CA LEU A 63 27.58 5.01 9.95
C LEU A 63 28.14 5.16 11.36
N TYR A 64 29.26 5.88 11.55
CA TYR A 64 29.91 6.07 12.86
C TYR A 64 29.30 7.19 13.70
N SER A 65 28.24 7.86 13.25
CA SER A 65 27.46 8.80 14.08
C SER A 65 26.62 8.02 15.11
N ASN A 66 27.31 7.50 16.13
CA ASN A 66 26.71 6.89 17.32
C ASN A 66 25.88 7.92 18.08
N GLU A 67 24.56 7.93 17.86
CA GLU A 67 23.49 8.33 18.80
C GLU A 67 22.16 8.44 18.02
N SER A 68 21.34 7.38 18.05
CA SER A 68 19.88 7.30 17.76
C SER A 68 19.27 7.96 16.50
N ASN A 69 20.05 8.71 15.72
CA ASN A 69 19.66 9.53 14.59
C ASN A 69 20.51 9.11 13.39
N THR A 70 20.14 8.01 12.74
CA THR A 70 20.70 7.65 11.43
C THR A 70 20.38 8.77 10.44
N VAL A 71 21.37 9.62 10.15
CA VAL A 71 21.22 10.79 9.26
C VAL A 71 20.72 10.36 7.87
N VAL A 72 21.00 9.11 7.49
CA VAL A 72 20.52 8.47 6.28
C VAL A 72 19.98 7.07 6.61
N ASN A 73 18.66 6.91 6.71
CA ASN A 73 18.01 5.61 6.99
C ASN A 73 18.21 4.56 5.87
N ASN A 74 18.62 4.98 4.66
CA ASN A 74 18.94 4.10 3.55
C ASN A 74 20.11 4.70 2.74
N LEU A 75 21.31 4.13 2.91
CA LEU A 75 22.53 4.64 2.26
C LEU A 75 22.46 4.55 0.73
N ASP A 76 21.89 3.50 0.16
CA ASP A 76 21.86 3.34 -1.30
C ASP A 76 20.92 4.34 -1.98
N ASP A 77 19.79 4.67 -1.34
CA ASP A 77 18.90 5.77 -1.77
C ASP A 77 19.64 7.13 -1.76
N PHE A 78 20.45 7.41 -0.73
CA PHE A 78 21.32 8.60 -0.71
C PHE A 78 22.35 8.61 -1.85
N TRP A 79 23.00 7.49 -2.16
CA TRP A 79 23.96 7.42 -3.29
C TRP A 79 23.27 7.54 -4.66
N VAL A 80 22.02 7.10 -4.80
CA VAL A 80 21.20 7.33 -6.00
C VAL A 80 20.81 8.80 -6.10
N PHE A 81 20.40 9.44 -4.99
CA PHE A 81 20.12 10.88 -4.94
C PHE A 81 21.35 11.69 -5.32
N LEU A 82 22.51 11.42 -4.73
CA LEU A 82 23.77 12.14 -4.97
C LEU A 82 24.16 12.11 -6.45
N LYS A 83 24.10 10.94 -7.11
CA LYS A 83 24.37 10.82 -8.55
C LYS A 83 23.42 11.69 -9.40
N LYS A 84 22.14 11.71 -9.07
CA LYS A 84 21.13 12.56 -9.75
C LYS A 84 21.38 14.04 -9.47
N TYR A 85 21.79 14.39 -8.26
CA TYR A 85 22.12 15.77 -7.86
C TYR A 85 23.36 16.27 -8.61
N GLU A 86 24.47 15.53 -8.61
CA GLU A 86 25.68 15.86 -9.40
C GLU A 86 25.35 16.00 -10.90
N ALA A 87 24.58 15.08 -11.48
CA ALA A 87 24.16 15.17 -12.88
C ALA A 87 23.29 16.41 -13.17
N THR A 88 22.47 16.83 -12.19
CA THR A 88 21.63 18.04 -12.30
C THR A 88 22.48 19.30 -12.22
N LEU A 89 23.49 19.36 -11.35
CA LEU A 89 24.44 20.47 -11.26
C LEU A 89 25.29 20.58 -12.53
N ARG A 90 25.85 19.47 -13.04
CA ARG A 90 26.58 19.44 -14.32
C ARG A 90 25.71 19.96 -15.47
N LYS A 91 24.45 19.51 -15.59
CA LYS A 91 23.50 19.99 -16.61
C LYS A 91 23.15 21.48 -16.46
N ALA A 92 23.20 22.02 -15.24
CA ALA A 92 22.96 23.44 -14.96
C ALA A 92 24.23 24.30 -15.03
N GLY A 93 25.39 23.75 -15.40
CA GLY A 93 26.67 24.47 -15.44
C GLY A 93 27.17 24.93 -14.06
N LYS A 94 26.69 24.33 -12.97
CA LYS A 94 27.07 24.69 -11.59
C LYS A 94 28.18 23.77 -11.06
N PRO A 95 29.13 24.31 -10.27
CA PRO A 95 30.15 23.48 -9.64
C PRO A 95 29.53 22.45 -8.69
N ILE A 96 30.13 21.26 -8.63
CA ILE A 96 29.70 20.17 -7.75
C ILE A 96 30.08 20.46 -6.28
N ILE A 97 31.15 21.24 -6.09
CA ILE A 97 31.63 21.67 -4.79
C ILE A 97 31.32 23.15 -4.64
N ASP A 98 30.30 23.47 -3.84
CA ASP A 98 29.98 24.82 -3.41
C ASP A 98 30.67 25.06 -2.05
N TYR A 99 31.71 25.89 -2.05
CA TYR A 99 32.48 26.21 -0.84
C TYR A 99 31.86 27.35 -0.02
N GLY A 100 30.74 27.93 -0.47
CA GLY A 100 30.21 29.20 0.05
C GLY A 100 30.97 30.42 -0.49
N PRO A 101 30.49 31.65 -0.21
CA PRO A 101 31.19 32.86 -0.61
C PRO A 101 32.57 32.95 0.08
N GLU A 102 33.61 33.29 -0.67
CA GLU A 102 34.88 33.65 -0.08
C GLU A 102 34.73 34.98 0.69
N GLU A 103 35.30 35.06 1.90
CA GLU A 103 35.29 36.27 2.72
C GLU A 103 36.25 37.33 2.14
N ASN A 104 35.93 37.92 0.97
CA ASN A 104 36.60 39.11 0.45
C ASN A 104 35.73 39.92 -0.53
N SER A 105 35.72 41.24 -0.31
CA SER A 105 35.22 42.34 -1.16
C SER A 105 33.73 42.40 -1.54
N ASP A 106 33.11 43.45 -1.00
CA ASP A 106 32.06 44.31 -1.55
C ASP A 106 30.63 43.81 -1.85
N ASN A 107 29.69 44.65 -1.40
CA ASN A 107 28.25 44.54 -1.65
C ASN A 107 27.93 44.63 -3.14
N THR A 108 27.51 43.53 -3.76
CA THR A 108 26.27 43.48 -4.57
C THR A 108 25.90 42.03 -4.94
N SER A 109 24.61 41.69 -4.86
CA SER A 109 24.04 40.39 -5.26
C SER A 109 24.59 39.16 -4.52
N GLN A 110 24.23 39.01 -3.24
CA GLN A 110 24.31 37.70 -2.56
C GLN A 110 23.40 36.67 -3.26
N THR A 111 23.98 35.81 -4.09
CA THR A 111 23.29 34.63 -4.62
C THR A 111 23.18 33.58 -3.52
N PHE A 112 22.11 33.64 -2.72
CA PHE A 112 21.81 32.65 -1.69
C PHE A 112 21.85 31.22 -2.27
N SER A 113 22.66 30.36 -1.66
CA SER A 113 22.72 28.94 -2.01
C SER A 113 21.45 28.25 -1.52
N LYS A 114 21.10 27.13 -2.15
CA LYS A 114 19.91 26.34 -1.72
C LYS A 114 20.07 25.83 -0.29
N PHE A 115 21.31 25.71 0.19
CA PHE A 115 21.65 25.37 1.56
C PHE A 115 21.23 26.45 2.57
N ASP A 116 21.33 27.73 2.21
CA ASP A 116 21.01 28.85 3.11
C ASP A 116 19.50 28.94 3.44
N CYS A 117 18.67 28.28 2.63
CA CYS A 117 17.23 28.12 2.85
C CYS A 117 16.86 26.91 3.73
N ILE A 118 17.82 26.23 4.37
CA ILE A 118 17.60 25.04 5.20
C ILE A 118 17.65 25.40 6.68
N ASN A 119 16.49 25.37 7.34
CA ASN A 119 16.33 25.78 8.75
C ASN A 119 16.83 24.75 9.79
N PHE A 120 17.79 23.88 9.45
CA PHE A 120 18.39 22.92 10.37
C PHE A 120 19.87 22.67 10.03
N LYS A 121 20.68 22.31 11.02
CA LYS A 121 22.12 22.04 10.86
C LYS A 121 22.45 20.58 11.15
N THR A 122 23.22 19.93 10.28
CA THR A 122 23.73 18.57 10.51
C THR A 122 24.98 18.58 11.40
N SER A 123 24.91 17.96 12.57
CA SER A 123 26.01 17.88 13.55
C SER A 123 26.89 16.62 13.36
N ILE A 124 27.35 16.36 12.13
CA ILE A 124 28.30 15.26 11.87
C ILE A 124 29.72 15.79 12.10
N LYS A 125 30.46 15.17 13.02
CA LYS A 125 31.88 15.49 13.26
C LYS A 125 32.74 14.93 12.13
N TYR A 126 33.68 15.73 11.62
CA TYR A 126 34.76 15.21 10.78
C TYR A 126 35.63 14.26 11.59
N VAL A 127 35.81 13.04 11.10
CA VAL A 127 36.76 12.07 11.64
C VAL A 127 37.85 11.89 10.59
N ASP A 128 39.10 12.28 10.91
CA ASP A 128 40.22 12.09 10.00
C ASP A 128 40.57 10.59 9.97
N THR A 129 39.92 9.84 9.07
CA THR A 129 40.16 8.40 8.90
C THR A 129 41.47 8.19 8.16
N VAL A 130 42.58 8.44 8.84
CA VAL A 130 43.94 8.23 8.34
C VAL A 130 44.22 6.73 8.22
N TYR A 131 43.88 6.16 7.07
CA TYR A 131 44.47 4.92 6.57
C TYR A 131 44.92 5.13 5.13
N HIS A 132 46.23 5.10 4.92
CA HIS A 132 46.86 5.32 3.62
C HIS A 132 46.45 4.24 2.61
N ASP A 133 45.85 4.66 1.50
CA ASP A 133 45.89 3.93 0.22
C ASP A 133 46.34 4.91 -0.86
N SER A 134 47.58 4.77 -1.32
CA SER A 134 48.36 5.78 -2.06
C SER A 134 47.90 6.02 -3.51
N ARG A 135 46.62 5.79 -3.82
CA ARG A 135 46.02 5.90 -5.16
C ARG A 135 44.68 6.65 -5.19
N ARG A 136 44.21 7.20 -4.06
CA ARG A 136 43.00 8.04 -4.01
C ARG A 136 43.28 9.30 -3.19
N GLY A 137 42.65 10.42 -3.58
CA GLY A 137 42.87 11.72 -2.93
C GLY A 137 42.48 11.73 -1.45
N LYS A 138 43.08 12.63 -0.66
CA LYS A 138 42.67 12.85 0.74
C LYS A 138 41.34 13.59 0.78
N LEU A 139 40.41 13.16 1.65
CA LEU A 139 39.19 13.91 1.94
C LEU A 139 39.55 15.13 2.80
N ASP A 140 39.63 16.32 2.19
CA ASP A 140 39.92 17.57 2.90
C ASP A 140 38.71 18.10 3.69
N LYS A 141 38.97 18.93 4.71
CA LYS A 141 37.95 19.55 5.56
C LYS A 141 36.98 20.42 4.76
N LYS A 142 37.44 21.17 3.75
CA LYS A 142 36.55 21.94 2.86
C LYS A 142 35.63 21.03 2.05
N LEU A 143 36.18 19.91 1.54
CA LEU A 143 35.43 18.94 0.77
C LEU A 143 34.39 18.20 1.62
N PHE A 144 34.73 17.89 2.88
CA PHE A 144 33.79 17.34 3.84
C PHE A 144 32.65 18.33 4.17
N GLN A 145 32.93 19.63 4.31
CA GLN A 145 31.88 20.62 4.54
C GLN A 145 30.89 20.69 3.37
N ALA A 146 31.38 20.69 2.12
CA ALA A 146 30.53 20.61 0.94
C ALA A 146 29.69 19.32 0.92
N PHE A 147 30.25 18.19 1.35
CA PHE A 147 29.50 16.95 1.52
C PHE A 147 28.38 17.06 2.57
N LEU A 148 28.64 17.69 3.73
CA LEU A 148 27.60 17.93 4.76
C LEU A 148 26.48 18.83 4.25
N ASN A 149 26.79 19.82 3.42
CA ASN A 149 25.79 20.65 2.76
C ASN A 149 24.88 19.79 1.86
N ILE A 150 25.43 18.83 1.12
CA ILE A 150 24.65 17.89 0.29
C ILE A 150 23.83 16.91 1.15
N VAL A 151 24.36 16.43 2.28
CA VAL A 151 23.59 15.61 3.25
C VAL A 151 22.40 16.40 3.80
N SER A 152 22.59 17.69 4.09
CA SER A 152 21.50 18.59 4.53
C SER A 152 20.44 18.78 3.44
N ILE A 153 20.86 18.96 2.18
CA ILE A 153 19.96 19.04 1.01
C ILE A 153 19.20 17.73 0.78
N TYR A 154 19.82 16.56 1.01
CA TYR A 154 19.16 15.26 0.97
C TYR A 154 18.11 15.10 2.09
N LEU A 155 18.44 15.52 3.32
CA LEU A 155 17.50 15.53 4.43
C LEU A 155 16.30 16.45 4.16
N ASP A 156 16.54 17.65 3.64
CA ASP A 156 15.49 18.60 3.22
C ASP A 156 14.61 17.99 2.13
N PHE A 157 15.21 17.36 1.11
CA PHE A 157 14.49 16.64 0.07
C PHE A 157 13.62 15.52 0.65
N LYS A 158 14.13 14.70 1.58
CA LYS A 158 13.38 13.60 2.21
C LYS A 158 12.28 14.11 3.15
N ASN A 159 12.51 15.22 3.85
CA ASN A 159 11.48 15.86 4.66
C ASN A 159 10.38 16.43 3.78
N LYS A 160 10.71 17.12 2.67
CA LYS A 160 9.74 17.59 1.67
C LYS A 160 8.94 16.43 1.05
N GLU A 161 9.59 15.32 0.72
CA GLU A 161 8.92 14.10 0.22
C GLU A 161 7.91 13.55 1.25
N LYS A 162 8.28 13.48 2.54
CA LYS A 162 7.37 13.08 3.63
C LYS A 162 6.23 14.06 3.84
N PHE A 163 6.51 15.36 3.88
CA PHE A 163 5.49 16.41 4.05
C PHE A 163 4.51 16.46 2.87
N GLU A 164 4.96 16.21 1.65
CA GLU A 164 4.07 16.16 0.49
C GLU A 164 3.14 14.93 0.54
N LYS A 165 3.66 13.76 0.91
CA LYS A 165 2.85 12.55 1.16
C LYS A 165 1.81 12.80 2.26
N LEU A 166 2.22 13.40 3.38
CA LEU A 166 1.32 13.79 4.48
C LEU A 166 0.25 14.81 4.03
N ARG A 167 0.62 15.81 3.23
CA ARG A 167 -0.32 16.80 2.69
C ARG A 167 -1.35 16.14 1.77
N LYS A 168 -0.91 15.25 0.88
CA LYS A 168 -1.80 14.46 0.01
C LYS A 168 -2.76 13.59 0.81
N LEU A 169 -2.27 12.92 1.86
CA LEU A 169 -3.07 12.10 2.78
C LEU A 169 -4.16 12.91 3.49
N ARG A 170 -3.79 14.04 4.12
CA ARG A 170 -4.73 14.92 4.84
C ARG A 170 -5.70 15.62 3.89
N GLN A 171 -5.31 15.91 2.65
CA GLN A 171 -6.21 16.43 1.63
C GLN A 171 -7.24 15.37 1.23
N ALA A 172 -6.80 14.16 0.89
CA ALA A 172 -7.69 13.05 0.55
C ALA A 172 -8.72 12.75 1.66
N GLN A 173 -8.31 12.79 2.93
CA GLN A 173 -9.23 12.63 4.08
C GLN A 173 -10.29 13.75 4.15
N LYS A 174 -9.90 15.02 3.94
CA LYS A 174 -10.85 16.15 3.87
C LYS A 174 -11.79 16.05 2.68
N ASP A 175 -11.33 15.45 1.59
CA ASP A 175 -12.12 15.26 0.38
C ASP A 175 -13.11 14.09 0.51
N LEU A 176 -13.03 13.23 1.53
CA LEU A 176 -14.04 12.18 1.76
C LEU A 176 -15.41 12.80 2.15
N PRO A 177 -16.54 12.31 1.62
CA PRO A 177 -17.86 12.84 1.98
C PRO A 177 -18.16 12.85 3.48
N VAL A 178 -17.76 11.80 4.21
CA VAL A 178 -17.98 11.68 5.66
C VAL A 178 -17.29 12.79 6.48
N ALA A 179 -16.24 13.42 5.93
CA ALA A 179 -15.50 14.47 6.65
C ALA A 179 -16.34 15.71 6.97
N LYS A 180 -17.35 16.01 6.13
CA LYS A 180 -18.31 17.10 6.40
C LYS A 180 -19.20 16.82 7.62
N TYR A 181 -19.43 15.54 7.91
CA TYR A 181 -20.30 15.05 8.98
C TYR A 181 -19.53 14.70 10.27
N ARG A 182 -18.20 14.90 10.31
CA ARG A 182 -17.34 14.55 11.46
C ARG A 182 -17.90 15.05 12.80
N ASN A 183 -18.27 16.33 12.87
CA ASN A 183 -18.72 16.94 14.12
C ASN A 183 -20.13 16.46 14.52
N GLU A 184 -21.00 16.22 13.54
CA GLU A 184 -22.35 15.67 13.74
C GLU A 184 -22.28 14.23 14.27
N ILE A 185 -21.46 13.38 13.65
CA ILE A 185 -21.22 11.99 14.08
C ILE A 185 -20.64 11.96 15.50
N VAL A 186 -19.65 12.79 15.80
CA VAL A 186 -19.05 12.86 17.15
C VAL A 186 -20.05 13.37 18.20
N ALA A 187 -20.89 14.36 17.87
CA ALA A 187 -21.91 14.87 18.77
C ALA A 187 -23.01 13.84 19.03
N ALA A 188 -23.54 13.21 17.98
CA ALA A 188 -24.54 12.15 18.09
C ALA A 188 -24.01 10.97 18.92
N VAL A 189 -22.79 10.48 18.64
CA VAL A 189 -22.22 9.36 19.44
C VAL A 189 -21.91 9.79 20.87
N LYS A 190 -21.60 11.06 21.16
CA LYS A 190 -21.45 11.52 22.56
C LYS A 190 -22.76 11.57 23.32
N ASN A 191 -23.82 12.07 22.70
CA ASN A 191 -25.11 12.29 23.36
C ASN A 191 -25.96 11.01 23.41
N GLU A 192 -26.01 10.26 22.32
CA GLU A 192 -26.91 9.12 22.14
C GLU A 192 -26.25 7.77 22.41
N ARG A 193 -27.09 6.73 22.50
CA ARG A 193 -26.63 5.34 22.74
C ARG A 193 -26.61 4.49 21.48
N VAL A 194 -27.42 4.82 20.48
CA VAL A 194 -27.46 4.16 19.17
C VAL A 194 -27.41 5.23 18.07
N VAL A 195 -26.45 5.12 17.16
CA VAL A 195 -26.30 6.02 16.00
C VAL A 195 -26.16 5.21 14.72
N VAL A 196 -26.93 5.56 13.69
CA VAL A 196 -26.90 4.92 12.37
C VAL A 196 -26.22 5.86 11.37
N VAL A 197 -25.03 5.50 10.90
CA VAL A 197 -24.30 6.25 9.86
C VAL A 197 -24.50 5.55 8.52
N ALA A 198 -25.45 6.04 7.73
CA ALA A 198 -25.76 5.54 6.39
C ALA A 198 -25.00 6.35 5.32
N GLY A 199 -24.55 5.69 4.25
CA GLY A 199 -23.98 6.37 3.08
C GLY A 199 -23.15 5.43 2.22
N ASP A 200 -22.98 5.74 0.93
CA ASP A 200 -22.43 4.79 -0.04
C ASP A 200 -21.05 4.22 0.33
N THR A 201 -20.77 3.01 -0.14
CA THR A 201 -19.43 2.41 0.02
C THR A 201 -18.37 3.25 -0.69
N GLY A 202 -17.29 3.57 0.01
CA GLY A 202 -16.25 4.51 -0.44
C GLY A 202 -16.40 5.95 0.11
N CYS A 203 -17.51 6.30 0.78
CA CYS A 203 -17.67 7.64 1.36
C CYS A 203 -16.80 7.92 2.61
N GLY A 204 -16.09 6.89 3.12
CA GLY A 204 -15.09 7.01 4.18
C GLY A 204 -15.47 6.42 5.55
N LYS A 205 -16.70 5.89 5.75
CA LYS A 205 -17.19 5.41 7.07
C LYS A 205 -16.19 4.52 7.83
N SER A 206 -15.85 3.37 7.25
CA SER A 206 -15.02 2.31 7.85
C SER A 206 -13.60 2.74 8.20
N THR A 207 -13.06 3.77 7.54
CA THR A 207 -11.73 4.32 7.86
C THR A 207 -11.83 5.52 8.81
N GLN A 208 -12.77 6.44 8.58
CA GLN A 208 -12.79 7.72 9.28
C GLN A 208 -13.57 7.70 10.60
N VAL A 209 -14.71 7.01 10.69
CA VAL A 209 -15.56 7.06 11.90
C VAL A 209 -14.81 6.54 13.14
N PRO A 210 -14.05 5.42 13.10
CA PRO A 210 -13.22 5.01 14.23
C PRO A 210 -12.17 6.06 14.62
N GLN A 211 -11.57 6.76 13.65
CA GLN A 211 -10.60 7.84 13.90
C GLN A 211 -11.27 9.04 14.58
N TYR A 212 -12.43 9.48 14.10
CA TYR A 212 -13.17 10.62 14.67
C TYR A 212 -13.59 10.37 16.12
N LEU A 213 -14.00 9.15 16.44
CA LEU A 213 -14.36 8.77 17.81
C LEU A 213 -13.11 8.71 18.70
N HIS A 214 -12.00 8.16 18.22
CA HIS A 214 -10.76 8.17 18.98
C HIS A 214 -10.25 9.60 19.27
N GLU A 215 -10.24 10.46 18.25
CA GLU A 215 -9.92 11.90 18.39
C GLU A 215 -10.88 12.64 19.33
N ALA A 216 -12.10 12.14 19.51
CA ALA A 216 -13.10 12.73 20.40
C ALA A 216 -12.96 12.31 21.87
N GLY A 217 -12.04 11.40 22.19
CA GLY A 217 -11.73 10.94 23.55
C GLY A 217 -12.13 9.50 23.87
N PHE A 218 -12.65 8.72 22.90
CA PHE A 218 -12.94 7.30 23.12
C PHE A 218 -11.64 6.46 23.03
N GLU A 219 -11.43 5.57 24.00
CA GLU A 219 -10.17 4.82 24.16
C GLU A 219 -10.29 3.34 23.82
N SER A 220 -11.48 2.75 23.83
CA SER A 220 -11.70 1.33 23.52
C SER A 220 -12.80 1.17 22.49
N ILE A 221 -12.42 1.23 21.21
CA ILE A 221 -13.34 1.14 20.06
C ILE A 221 -13.20 -0.23 19.40
N ALA A 222 -14.29 -0.99 19.34
CA ALA A 222 -14.40 -2.18 18.49
C ALA A 222 -15.08 -1.81 17.17
N CYS A 223 -14.47 -2.13 16.03
CA CYS A 223 -15.14 -2.02 14.72
C CYS A 223 -15.27 -3.42 14.10
N THR A 224 -16.49 -3.91 13.94
CA THR A 224 -16.70 -5.23 13.36
C THR A 224 -16.53 -5.22 11.85
N GLN A 225 -16.20 -6.38 11.27
CA GLN A 225 -16.13 -6.62 9.84
C GLN A 225 -16.54 -8.07 9.52
N PRO A 226 -17.41 -8.31 8.52
CA PRO A 226 -17.83 -9.67 8.14
C PRO A 226 -16.71 -10.50 7.51
N ARG A 227 -15.70 -9.86 6.91
CA ARG A 227 -14.59 -10.52 6.21
C ARG A 227 -13.25 -10.30 6.92
N ARG A 228 -12.48 -11.39 7.10
CA ARG A 228 -11.11 -11.36 7.66
C ARG A 228 -10.19 -10.37 6.94
N ILE A 229 -10.20 -10.37 5.60
CA ILE A 229 -9.38 -9.46 4.79
C ILE A 229 -9.69 -7.99 5.09
N ALA A 230 -10.97 -7.62 5.23
CA ALA A 230 -11.40 -6.25 5.51
C ALA A 230 -10.94 -5.79 6.90
N CYS A 231 -11.04 -6.67 7.90
CA CYS A 231 -10.53 -6.44 9.24
C CYS A 231 -9.02 -6.10 9.25
N VAL A 232 -8.20 -6.86 8.51
CA VAL A 232 -6.75 -6.64 8.40
C VAL A 232 -6.42 -5.38 7.57
N SER A 233 -7.05 -5.22 6.39
CA SER A 233 -6.75 -4.11 5.48
C SER A 233 -7.20 -2.75 6.02
N LEU A 234 -8.36 -2.68 6.67
CA LEU A 234 -8.81 -1.47 7.38
C LEU A 234 -7.90 -1.15 8.56
N SER A 235 -7.47 -2.15 9.34
CA SER A 235 -6.50 -1.95 10.42
C SER A 235 -5.17 -1.38 9.90
N LYS A 236 -4.60 -1.94 8.83
CA LYS A 236 -3.40 -1.39 8.16
C LYS A 236 -3.64 0.04 7.69
N ARG A 237 -4.76 0.29 7.02
CA ARG A 237 -5.10 1.59 6.41
C ARG A 237 -5.29 2.68 7.46
N VAL A 238 -6.01 2.39 8.54
CA VAL A 238 -6.26 3.34 9.63
C VAL A 238 -4.97 3.59 10.44
N ALA A 239 -4.13 2.56 10.67
CA ALA A 239 -2.82 2.77 11.29
C ALA A 239 -1.95 3.75 10.49
N TYR A 240 -1.91 3.58 9.16
CA TYR A 240 -1.21 4.46 8.21
C TYR A 240 -1.79 5.89 8.21
N GLU A 241 -3.12 6.04 8.17
CA GLU A 241 -3.80 7.34 8.19
C GLU A 241 -3.59 8.12 9.50
N MET A 242 -3.51 7.41 10.63
CA MET A 242 -3.19 7.97 11.94
C MET A 242 -1.70 8.24 12.13
N LEU A 243 -0.83 7.90 11.17
CA LEU A 243 0.64 7.99 11.26
C LEU A 243 1.21 7.19 12.45
N THR A 244 0.55 6.08 12.79
CA THR A 244 0.95 5.18 13.89
C THR A 244 1.70 3.97 13.35
N GLN A 245 2.55 3.36 14.17
CA GLN A 245 3.10 2.05 13.85
C GLN A 245 1.95 1.03 13.78
N PHE A 246 1.91 0.24 12.71
CA PHE A 246 0.93 -0.85 12.59
C PHE A 246 1.01 -1.77 13.82
N GLU A 247 -0.15 -2.23 14.32
CA GLU A 247 -0.29 -3.07 15.53
C GLU A 247 -0.01 -2.35 16.87
N SER A 248 0.18 -1.03 16.88
CA SER A 248 0.23 -0.22 18.11
C SER A 248 -1.17 0.26 18.53
N LYS A 249 -1.50 1.54 18.31
CA LYS A 249 -2.80 2.15 18.63
C LYS A 249 -3.97 1.59 17.82
N VAL A 250 -3.68 1.02 16.66
CA VAL A 250 -4.66 0.40 15.76
C VAL A 250 -4.24 -1.05 15.53
N GLY A 251 -5.14 -1.98 15.82
CA GLY A 251 -4.90 -3.41 15.67
C GLY A 251 -6.14 -4.15 15.15
N TYR A 252 -5.99 -5.45 14.97
CA TYR A 252 -7.06 -6.34 14.52
C TYR A 252 -7.13 -7.63 15.35
N GLN A 253 -8.28 -8.28 15.31
CA GLN A 253 -8.53 -9.59 15.87
C GLN A 253 -9.38 -10.44 14.93
N ILE A 254 -8.83 -11.56 14.49
CA ILE A 254 -9.52 -12.54 13.67
C ILE A 254 -9.27 -13.95 14.22
N ARG A 255 -9.95 -14.96 13.68
CA ARG A 255 -9.72 -16.35 14.14
C ARG A 255 -8.26 -16.74 13.89
N PHE A 256 -7.57 -17.16 14.97
CA PHE A 256 -6.16 -17.56 15.03
C PHE A 256 -5.09 -16.45 14.90
N GLU A 257 -5.47 -15.18 14.68
CA GLU A 257 -4.51 -14.06 14.59
C GLU A 257 -5.01 -12.86 15.41
N LYS A 258 -4.13 -12.28 16.23
CA LYS A 258 -4.43 -11.14 17.11
C LYS A 258 -3.23 -10.21 17.15
N SER A 259 -3.47 -8.92 16.88
CA SER A 259 -2.50 -7.85 17.06
C SER A 259 -2.90 -6.80 18.11
N LYS A 260 -4.08 -6.92 18.74
CA LYS A 260 -4.47 -6.04 19.87
C LYS A 260 -3.51 -6.18 21.06
N THR A 261 -2.84 -5.10 21.41
CA THR A 261 -2.01 -4.91 22.60
C THR A 261 -2.76 -4.09 23.67
N VAL A 262 -2.09 -3.68 24.76
CA VAL A 262 -2.65 -2.76 25.77
C VAL A 262 -2.78 -1.33 25.22
N ASP A 263 -1.89 -0.94 24.29
CA ASP A 263 -1.89 0.39 23.67
C ASP A 263 -2.93 0.54 22.54
N THR A 264 -3.56 -0.56 22.10
CA THR A 264 -4.53 -0.56 21.01
C THR A 264 -5.86 0.07 21.44
N LYS A 265 -6.16 1.23 20.87
CA LYS A 265 -7.38 2.02 21.10
C LYS A 265 -8.48 1.72 20.07
N ILE A 266 -8.10 1.44 18.82
CA ILE A 266 -9.02 1.01 17.76
C ILE A 266 -8.72 -0.45 17.41
N CYS A 267 -9.71 -1.33 17.58
CA CYS A 267 -9.59 -2.75 17.27
C CYS A 267 -10.61 -3.15 16.20
N PHE A 268 -10.14 -3.50 15.01
CA PHE A 268 -10.98 -4.19 14.02
C PHE A 268 -11.18 -5.65 14.44
N ILE A 269 -12.39 -6.19 14.31
CA ILE A 269 -12.71 -7.56 14.78
C ILE A 269 -13.75 -8.26 13.89
N THR A 270 -13.66 -9.57 13.68
CA THR A 270 -14.76 -10.32 13.01
C THR A 270 -15.94 -10.56 13.96
N GLU A 271 -17.20 -10.48 13.50
CA GLU A 271 -18.37 -10.59 14.41
C GLU A 271 -18.35 -11.88 15.21
N GLY A 272 -18.04 -13.02 14.56
CA GLY A 272 -17.95 -14.32 15.23
C GLY A 272 -16.91 -14.38 16.37
N LEU A 273 -15.91 -13.50 16.36
CA LEU A 273 -14.94 -13.38 17.46
C LEU A 273 -15.43 -12.44 18.58
N LEU A 274 -16.15 -11.37 18.23
CA LEU A 274 -16.79 -10.49 19.21
C LEU A 274 -17.95 -11.21 19.92
N LEU A 275 -18.77 -11.97 19.20
CA LEU A 275 -19.78 -12.88 19.75
C LEU A 275 -19.17 -13.84 20.77
N ARG A 276 -18.01 -14.42 20.48
CA ARG A 276 -17.30 -15.30 21.40
C ARG A 276 -16.75 -14.57 22.64
N GLN A 277 -16.47 -13.27 22.55
CA GLN A 277 -16.14 -12.45 23.71
C GLN A 277 -17.40 -12.13 24.54
N MET A 278 -18.54 -11.88 23.89
CA MET A 278 -19.83 -11.67 24.56
C MET A 278 -20.39 -12.93 25.24
N SER A 279 -20.06 -14.12 24.74
CA SER A 279 -20.39 -15.38 25.43
C SER A 279 -19.48 -15.70 26.63
N SER A 280 -18.45 -14.89 26.89
CA SER A 280 -17.58 -15.04 28.07
C SER A 280 -18.01 -14.04 29.15
N GLU A 281 -17.85 -14.41 30.43
CA GLU A 281 -18.34 -13.61 31.56
C GLU A 281 -17.74 -12.20 31.64
N ASN A 282 -16.59 -11.97 31.01
CA ASN A 282 -15.91 -10.67 30.96
C ASN A 282 -15.73 -10.20 29.50
N LEU A 283 -16.80 -9.63 28.93
CA LEU A 283 -16.68 -8.82 27.72
C LEU A 283 -15.65 -7.69 27.98
N PRO A 284 -14.62 -7.49 27.13
CA PRO A 284 -13.71 -6.38 27.30
C PRO A 284 -14.47 -5.05 27.32
N ASN A 285 -14.12 -4.14 28.22
CA ASN A 285 -14.75 -2.82 28.24
C ASN A 285 -14.45 -2.09 26.93
N TYR A 286 -15.51 -1.85 26.16
CA TYR A 286 -15.52 -1.09 24.92
C TYR A 286 -16.43 0.11 25.12
N ASP A 287 -15.92 1.32 24.91
CA ASP A 287 -16.72 2.55 25.02
C ASP A 287 -17.68 2.65 23.83
N VAL A 288 -17.22 2.20 22.65
CA VAL A 288 -18.01 2.17 21.42
C VAL A 288 -17.82 0.84 20.69
N ILE A 289 -18.93 0.21 20.34
CA ILE A 289 -18.99 -0.92 19.42
C ILE A 289 -19.61 -0.41 18.11
N ILE A 290 -18.82 -0.47 17.04
CA ILE A 290 -19.23 -0.11 15.67
C ILE A 290 -19.52 -1.41 14.94
N LEU A 291 -20.76 -1.62 14.52
CA LEU A 291 -21.11 -2.64 13.54
C LEU A 291 -21.00 -2.03 12.14
N ASP A 292 -19.99 -2.44 11.38
CA ASP A 292 -19.83 -2.01 9.99
C ASP A 292 -20.47 -3.02 9.01
N GLU A 293 -20.75 -2.55 7.81
CA GLU A 293 -21.35 -3.31 6.72
C GLU A 293 -22.67 -4.05 7.13
N VAL A 294 -23.48 -3.51 8.05
CA VAL A 294 -24.72 -4.16 8.58
C VAL A 294 -25.81 -4.46 7.53
N HIS A 295 -25.62 -3.95 6.32
CA HIS A 295 -26.46 -4.26 5.17
C HIS A 295 -26.15 -5.65 4.56
N GLU A 296 -24.98 -6.22 4.85
CA GLU A 296 -24.64 -7.61 4.59
C GLU A 296 -25.34 -8.49 5.63
N ARG A 297 -26.63 -8.78 5.38
CA ARG A 297 -27.47 -9.59 6.27
C ARG A 297 -26.98 -11.04 6.33
N HIS A 298 -26.14 -11.31 7.33
CA HIS A 298 -25.53 -12.61 7.57
C HIS A 298 -25.72 -13.03 9.04
N LEU A 299 -25.77 -14.34 9.29
CA LEU A 299 -26.22 -14.90 10.57
C LEU A 299 -25.49 -14.35 11.80
N MET A 300 -24.16 -14.17 11.71
CA MET A 300 -23.35 -13.70 12.85
C MET A 300 -23.62 -12.22 13.15
N GLY A 301 -23.69 -11.36 12.13
CA GLY A 301 -24.02 -9.94 12.29
C GLY A 301 -25.44 -9.73 12.82
N ASP A 302 -26.44 -10.45 12.30
CA ASP A 302 -27.82 -10.37 12.80
C ASP A 302 -27.94 -10.83 14.27
N PHE A 303 -27.26 -11.93 14.64
CA PHE A 303 -27.25 -12.42 16.01
C PHE A 303 -26.49 -11.48 16.97
N LEU A 304 -25.38 -10.90 16.51
CA LEU A 304 -24.61 -9.89 17.23
C LEU A 304 -25.42 -8.61 17.43
N LEU A 305 -26.18 -8.16 16.43
CA LEU A 305 -27.08 -7.02 16.52
C LEU A 305 -28.15 -7.24 17.60
N GLY A 306 -28.75 -8.44 17.63
CA GLY A 306 -29.72 -8.83 18.65
C GLY A 306 -29.13 -8.85 20.08
N ILE A 307 -27.96 -9.46 20.25
CA ILE A 307 -27.24 -9.45 21.55
C ILE A 307 -26.89 -8.03 21.98
N LEU A 308 -26.40 -7.19 21.05
CA LEU A 308 -26.05 -5.80 21.34
C LEU A 308 -27.28 -4.97 21.72
N LYS A 309 -28.43 -5.19 21.08
CA LYS A 309 -29.69 -4.57 21.47
C LYS A 309 -30.10 -4.95 22.91
N CYS A 310 -29.91 -6.19 23.32
CA CYS A 310 -30.11 -6.57 24.72
C CYS A 310 -29.05 -5.94 25.65
N LEU A 311 -27.78 -5.91 25.23
CA LEU A 311 -26.66 -5.38 26.02
C LEU A 311 -26.79 -3.88 26.29
N ILE A 312 -27.23 -3.08 25.32
CA ILE A 312 -27.46 -1.64 25.57
C ILE A 312 -28.56 -1.43 26.61
N HIS A 313 -29.57 -2.29 26.73
CA HIS A 313 -30.58 -2.13 27.79
C HIS A 313 -30.03 -2.39 29.20
N THR A 314 -28.95 -3.18 29.34
CA THR A 314 -28.32 -3.48 30.64
C THR A 314 -27.08 -2.65 30.95
N ARG A 315 -26.37 -2.16 29.93
CA ARG A 315 -25.16 -1.32 30.04
C ARG A 315 -25.37 0.06 29.43
N THR A 316 -25.22 1.09 30.26
CA THR A 316 -25.32 2.52 29.88
C THR A 316 -23.98 3.12 29.45
N ASP A 317 -22.87 2.43 29.71
CA ASP A 317 -21.51 2.87 29.40
C ASP A 317 -21.07 2.55 27.95
N ILE A 318 -21.72 1.60 27.30
CA ILE A 318 -21.45 1.21 25.91
C ILE A 318 -22.32 2.00 24.94
N LYS A 319 -21.72 2.50 23.86
CA LYS A 319 -22.40 3.12 22.71
C LYS A 319 -22.33 2.23 21.47
N LEU A 320 -23.41 2.20 20.70
CA LEU A 320 -23.55 1.39 19.49
C LEU A 320 -23.60 2.29 18.25
N VAL A 321 -22.75 2.01 17.26
CA VAL A 321 -22.77 2.69 15.96
C VAL A 321 -23.02 1.66 14.87
N LEU A 322 -24.01 1.88 14.01
CA LEU A 322 -24.31 1.02 12.86
C LEU A 322 -23.88 1.74 11.59
N MET A 323 -23.01 1.15 10.79
CA MET A 323 -22.56 1.73 9.52
C MET A 323 -23.10 0.91 8.35
N SER A 324 -23.88 1.57 7.49
CA SER A 324 -24.56 0.92 6.34
C SER A 324 -24.22 1.61 5.03
N ALA A 325 -24.10 0.82 3.96
CA ALA A 325 -23.98 1.32 2.60
C ALA A 325 -25.34 1.57 1.93
N THR A 326 -26.44 1.07 2.49
CA THR A 326 -27.75 1.06 1.83
C THR A 326 -28.74 2.01 2.48
N ILE A 327 -29.68 2.52 1.67
CA ILE A 327 -30.71 3.50 2.06
C ILE A 327 -31.85 2.86 2.89
N ASN A 328 -31.77 1.57 3.26
CA ASN A 328 -32.77 0.95 4.14
C ASN A 328 -32.54 1.33 5.63
N ILE A 329 -32.48 2.63 5.85
CA ILE A 329 -32.39 3.33 7.13
C ILE A 329 -33.59 2.96 8.00
N LYS A 330 -34.80 3.00 7.43
CA LYS A 330 -36.06 2.74 8.12
C LYS A 330 -36.06 1.42 8.89
N LEU A 331 -35.53 0.34 8.29
CA LEU A 331 -35.42 -0.94 8.98
C LEU A 331 -34.63 -0.87 10.29
N PHE A 332 -33.54 -0.09 10.34
CA PHE A 332 -32.73 0.08 11.55
C PHE A 332 -33.32 1.12 12.51
N GLU A 333 -33.95 2.17 11.98
CA GLU A 333 -34.69 3.19 12.73
C GLU A 333 -35.89 2.56 13.47
N ASP A 334 -36.73 1.78 12.77
CA ASP A 334 -37.83 1.01 13.33
C ASP A 334 -37.31 -0.01 14.38
N TYR A 335 -36.21 -0.71 14.07
CA TYR A 335 -35.63 -1.72 14.95
C TYR A 335 -35.00 -1.12 16.23
N PHE A 336 -34.51 0.12 16.22
CA PHE A 336 -33.99 0.83 17.40
C PHE A 336 -34.87 2.03 17.83
N SER A 337 -36.18 1.92 17.58
CA SER A 337 -37.17 2.96 17.88
C SER A 337 -37.33 3.22 19.38
N ALA A 338 -37.19 2.20 20.23
CA ALA A 338 -37.22 2.34 21.69
C ALA A 338 -36.00 3.10 22.24
N GLU A 339 -34.90 3.09 21.50
CA GLU A 339 -33.63 3.74 21.84
C GLU A 339 -33.44 5.09 21.15
N SER A 340 -34.44 5.59 20.41
CA SER A 340 -34.43 6.85 19.67
C SER A 340 -33.19 7.04 18.78
N ALA A 341 -32.82 5.98 18.04
CA ALA A 341 -31.57 5.95 17.28
C ALA A 341 -31.43 7.12 16.28
N VAL A 342 -30.35 7.90 16.42
CA VAL A 342 -30.09 9.03 15.52
C VAL A 342 -29.49 8.55 14.21
N VAL A 343 -30.12 8.93 13.10
CA VAL A 343 -29.66 8.62 11.74
C VAL A 343 -28.88 9.81 11.17
N ILE A 344 -27.67 9.54 10.68
CA ILE A 344 -26.84 10.48 9.92
C ILE A 344 -26.64 9.92 8.51
N GLN A 345 -27.13 10.63 7.50
CA GLN A 345 -27.00 10.22 6.10
C GLN A 345 -25.91 11.00 5.38
N VAL A 346 -24.82 10.31 5.04
CA VAL A 346 -23.68 10.82 4.27
C VAL A 346 -23.93 10.57 2.78
N PRO A 347 -24.08 11.60 1.93
CA PRO A 347 -24.24 11.42 0.50
C PRO A 347 -22.97 10.84 -0.12
N GLY A 348 -23.14 9.89 -1.06
CA GLY A 348 -22.03 9.33 -1.81
C GLY A 348 -21.45 10.28 -2.87
N ARG A 349 -20.35 9.84 -3.46
CA ARG A 349 -19.78 10.40 -4.69
C ARG A 349 -19.63 9.30 -5.71
N LEU A 350 -20.76 8.87 -6.27
CA LEU A 350 -20.76 7.96 -7.40
C LEU A 350 -20.77 8.79 -8.69
N PHE A 351 -19.74 8.63 -9.51
CA PHE A 351 -19.76 9.07 -10.90
C PHE A 351 -20.84 8.31 -11.68
N PRO A 352 -21.45 8.91 -12.72
CA PRO A 352 -22.49 8.25 -13.51
C PRO A 352 -21.93 7.02 -14.25
N ILE A 353 -22.53 5.85 -14.00
CA ILE A 353 -22.09 4.56 -14.55
C ILE A 353 -22.91 4.23 -15.80
N GLN A 354 -22.26 4.00 -16.93
CA GLN A 354 -22.90 3.48 -18.15
C GLN A 354 -23.09 1.96 -18.04
N LEU A 355 -24.34 1.51 -18.00
CA LEU A 355 -24.69 0.10 -17.88
C LEU A 355 -24.94 -0.51 -19.26
N HIS A 356 -24.20 -1.57 -19.59
CA HIS A 356 -24.35 -2.31 -20.84
C HIS A 356 -24.75 -3.76 -20.55
N TYR A 357 -25.96 -4.15 -20.93
CA TYR A 357 -26.38 -5.54 -20.90
C TYR A 357 -25.79 -6.29 -22.10
N LYS A 358 -25.07 -7.38 -21.84
CA LYS A 358 -24.50 -8.28 -22.84
C LYS A 358 -25.12 -9.67 -22.64
N PRO A 359 -26.19 -10.02 -23.36
CA PRO A 359 -26.74 -11.36 -23.29
C PRO A 359 -25.70 -12.36 -23.80
N ILE A 360 -25.46 -13.42 -23.02
CA ILE A 360 -24.70 -14.58 -23.51
C ILE A 360 -25.61 -15.27 -24.51
N LEU A 361 -25.17 -15.38 -25.76
CA LEU A 361 -25.86 -16.19 -26.76
C LEU A 361 -25.64 -17.66 -26.38
N ILE A 362 -26.68 -18.30 -25.86
CA ILE A 362 -26.69 -19.73 -25.61
C ILE A 362 -27.00 -20.38 -26.96
N ASP A 363 -26.02 -21.04 -27.57
CA ASP A 363 -26.30 -21.89 -28.73
C ASP A 363 -27.21 -23.04 -28.30
N ASP A 364 -28.30 -23.29 -29.04
CA ASP A 364 -29.30 -24.34 -28.74
C ASP A 364 -28.76 -25.79 -28.75
N LYS A 365 -27.46 -25.97 -29.01
CA LYS A 365 -26.78 -27.26 -28.93
C LYS A 365 -26.19 -27.43 -27.53
N PRO A 366 -26.59 -28.44 -26.75
CA PRO A 366 -25.90 -28.76 -25.50
C PRO A 366 -24.49 -29.25 -25.81
N THR A 367 -23.53 -28.33 -25.79
CA THR A 367 -22.10 -28.63 -25.82
C THR A 367 -21.80 -29.51 -24.62
N ARG A 368 -21.14 -30.65 -24.83
CA ARG A 368 -20.88 -31.65 -23.78
C ARG A 368 -19.95 -31.19 -22.63
N ASP A 369 -19.50 -29.94 -22.68
CA ASP A 369 -18.74 -29.29 -21.62
C ASP A 369 -19.61 -28.15 -21.05
N ASP A 370 -20.11 -28.32 -19.82
CA ASP A 370 -20.75 -27.26 -19.00
C ASP A 370 -19.73 -26.18 -18.55
N ARG A 371 -18.66 -25.96 -19.32
CA ARG A 371 -17.55 -25.08 -18.95
C ARG A 371 -17.88 -23.63 -19.29
N LEU A 372 -17.53 -22.74 -18.37
CA LEU A 372 -17.62 -21.30 -18.57
C LEU A 372 -16.78 -20.87 -19.78
N ASP A 373 -17.42 -20.29 -20.80
CA ASP A 373 -16.70 -19.65 -21.89
C ASP A 373 -15.99 -18.38 -21.39
N ALA A 374 -14.69 -18.31 -21.66
CA ALA A 374 -13.84 -17.19 -21.29
C ALA A 374 -13.83 -16.06 -22.35
N GLN A 375 -14.24 -16.33 -23.59
CA GLN A 375 -14.17 -15.36 -24.68
C GLN A 375 -14.90 -14.03 -24.38
N PRO A 376 -16.11 -14.00 -23.79
CA PRO A 376 -16.80 -12.74 -23.51
C PRO A 376 -16.02 -11.82 -22.55
N TYR A 377 -15.31 -12.40 -21.58
CA TYR A 377 -14.50 -11.67 -20.61
C TYR A 377 -13.22 -11.11 -21.23
N VAL A 378 -12.55 -11.90 -22.08
CA VAL A 378 -11.36 -11.46 -22.83
C VAL A 378 -11.73 -10.39 -23.88
N GLN A 379 -12.90 -10.50 -24.52
CA GLN A 379 -13.43 -9.47 -25.42
C GLN A 379 -13.64 -8.13 -24.72
N VAL A 380 -14.03 -8.11 -23.44
CA VAL A 380 -14.11 -6.85 -22.67
C VAL A 380 -12.72 -6.23 -22.47
N MET A 381 -11.68 -7.01 -22.19
CA MET A 381 -10.30 -6.50 -22.13
C MET A 381 -9.86 -5.89 -23.46
N GLN A 382 -10.16 -6.56 -24.57
CA GLN A 382 -9.89 -6.05 -25.94
C GLN A 382 -10.67 -4.77 -26.26
N LEU A 383 -11.93 -4.68 -25.80
CA LEU A 383 -12.76 -3.48 -25.96
C LEU A 383 -12.20 -2.29 -25.15
N ILE A 384 -11.70 -2.55 -23.94
CA ILE A 384 -11.06 -1.51 -23.11
C ILE A 384 -9.75 -1.02 -23.78
N ASP A 385 -8.91 -1.93 -24.27
CA ASP A 385 -7.64 -1.57 -24.92
C ASP A 385 -7.82 -0.87 -26.28
N SER A 386 -8.90 -1.15 -27.01
CA SER A 386 -9.22 -0.47 -28.28
C SER A 386 -9.93 0.88 -28.09
N LYS A 387 -10.74 1.04 -27.02
CA LYS A 387 -11.50 2.28 -26.75
C LYS A 387 -10.72 3.31 -25.92
N TYR A 388 -9.85 2.90 -25.01
CA TYR A 388 -9.18 3.81 -24.06
C TYR A 388 -7.65 3.72 -24.13
N PRO A 389 -6.92 4.84 -24.38
CA PRO A 389 -5.47 4.84 -24.51
C PRO A 389 -4.78 4.36 -23.22
N ARG A 390 -3.60 3.76 -23.34
CA ARG A 390 -2.87 3.13 -22.21
C ARG A 390 -2.59 4.08 -21.03
N ASN A 391 -2.44 5.37 -21.31
CA ASN A 391 -2.18 6.40 -20.31
C ASN A 391 -3.43 6.74 -19.48
N GLU A 392 -4.62 6.35 -19.95
CA GLU A 392 -5.88 6.53 -19.23
C GLU A 392 -6.12 5.36 -18.28
N ARG A 393 -6.15 5.68 -16.98
CA ARG A 393 -6.38 4.71 -15.90
C ARG A 393 -7.80 4.16 -15.94
N GLY A 394 -7.92 2.91 -15.52
CA GLY A 394 -9.19 2.20 -15.39
C GLY A 394 -8.93 0.72 -15.30
N ASP A 395 -8.91 0.20 -14.08
CA ASP A 395 -8.80 -1.22 -13.81
C ASP A 395 -10.15 -1.92 -14.02
N LEU A 396 -10.09 -3.20 -14.36
CA LEU A 396 -11.23 -4.08 -14.61
C LEU A 396 -11.47 -5.00 -13.42
N LEU A 397 -12.69 -5.04 -12.91
CA LEU A 397 -13.18 -5.98 -11.90
C LEU A 397 -14.22 -6.91 -12.51
N ILE A 398 -14.02 -8.23 -12.38
CA ILE A 398 -14.93 -9.25 -12.91
C ILE A 398 -15.51 -10.05 -11.74
N PHE A 399 -16.85 -10.09 -11.63
CA PHE A 399 -17.56 -10.88 -10.62
C PHE A 399 -17.99 -12.25 -11.16
N LEU A 400 -17.47 -13.32 -10.55
CA LEU A 400 -17.76 -14.72 -10.85
C LEU A 400 -18.23 -15.48 -9.60
N SER A 401 -18.86 -16.63 -9.81
CA SER A 401 -19.50 -17.37 -8.72
C SER A 401 -18.54 -18.22 -7.88
N GLY A 402 -17.40 -18.65 -8.40
CA GLY A 402 -16.46 -19.53 -7.67
C GLY A 402 -15.05 -19.62 -8.23
N VAL A 403 -14.22 -20.46 -7.59
CA VAL A 403 -12.77 -20.57 -7.86
C VAL A 403 -12.48 -21.18 -9.23
N GLN A 404 -13.22 -22.21 -9.64
CA GLN A 404 -13.03 -22.85 -10.94
C GLN A 404 -13.30 -21.86 -12.08
N GLU A 405 -14.37 -21.09 -11.97
CA GLU A 405 -14.71 -20.01 -12.89
C GLU A 405 -13.59 -18.95 -12.93
N ILE A 406 -13.09 -18.53 -11.76
CA ILE A 406 -11.98 -17.56 -11.65
C ILE A 406 -10.73 -18.10 -12.36
N THR A 407 -10.32 -19.34 -12.14
CA THR A 407 -9.15 -19.93 -12.80
C THR A 407 -9.29 -19.94 -14.32
N THR A 408 -10.42 -20.41 -14.85
CA THR A 408 -10.67 -20.44 -16.31
C THR A 408 -10.59 -19.05 -16.95
N ILE A 409 -11.16 -18.02 -16.31
CA ILE A 409 -11.06 -16.64 -16.83
C ILE A 409 -9.64 -16.07 -16.67
N CYS A 410 -8.97 -16.33 -15.54
CA CYS A 410 -7.59 -15.88 -15.33
C CYS A 410 -6.63 -16.47 -16.37
N ASP A 411 -6.70 -17.77 -16.67
CA ASP A 411 -5.81 -18.42 -17.63
C ASP A 411 -5.97 -17.84 -19.05
N ALA A 412 -7.21 -17.57 -19.48
CA ALA A 412 -7.50 -16.94 -20.76
C ALA A 412 -7.10 -15.45 -20.81
N ALA A 413 -7.35 -14.70 -19.73
CA ALA A 413 -6.95 -13.32 -19.58
C ALA A 413 -5.41 -13.17 -19.57
N GLN A 414 -4.69 -14.12 -18.95
CA GLN A 414 -3.23 -14.13 -18.88
C GLN A 414 -2.60 -14.32 -20.26
N GLN A 415 -3.14 -15.22 -21.10
CA GLN A 415 -2.69 -15.37 -22.50
C GLN A 415 -2.89 -14.10 -23.34
N TYR A 416 -3.90 -13.28 -23.03
CA TYR A 416 -4.09 -11.96 -23.65
C TYR A 416 -3.16 -10.90 -23.05
N ALA A 417 -2.92 -10.93 -21.74
CA ALA A 417 -2.00 -10.06 -21.03
C ALA A 417 -0.55 -10.20 -21.53
N GLU A 418 -0.09 -11.43 -21.80
CA GLU A 418 1.25 -11.71 -22.33
C GLU A 418 1.48 -11.12 -23.73
N LYS A 419 0.43 -11.12 -24.57
CA LYS A 419 0.46 -10.56 -25.93
C LYS A 419 0.38 -9.03 -25.93
N SER A 420 -0.51 -8.47 -25.13
CA SER A 420 -0.76 -7.02 -25.05
C SER A 420 0.29 -6.26 -24.23
N LYS A 421 0.82 -6.90 -23.18
CA LYS A 421 1.70 -6.35 -22.13
C LYS A 421 1.11 -5.17 -21.35
N ASN A 422 -0.22 -5.01 -21.38
CA ASN A 422 -0.95 -3.91 -20.74
C ASN A 422 -1.69 -4.31 -19.45
N TRP A 423 -1.69 -5.60 -19.08
CA TRP A 423 -2.55 -6.13 -18.03
C TRP A 423 -1.78 -6.93 -16.99
N ILE A 424 -2.17 -6.78 -15.72
CA ILE A 424 -1.80 -7.66 -14.60
C ILE A 424 -3.08 -8.37 -14.16
N VAL A 425 -3.13 -9.70 -14.33
CA VAL A 425 -4.30 -10.51 -13.95
C VAL A 425 -4.15 -10.98 -12.50
N LEU A 426 -5.19 -10.78 -11.68
CA LEU A 426 -5.18 -11.11 -10.24
C LEU A 426 -6.48 -11.83 -9.84
N PRO A 427 -6.42 -13.08 -9.36
CA PRO A 427 -7.58 -13.73 -8.73
C PRO A 427 -7.84 -13.14 -7.33
N LEU A 428 -9.10 -13.10 -6.90
CA LEU A 428 -9.49 -12.67 -5.55
C LEU A 428 -10.66 -13.52 -5.01
N HIS A 429 -10.31 -14.60 -4.32
CA HIS A 429 -11.25 -15.50 -3.65
C HIS A 429 -10.77 -15.91 -2.24
N SER A 430 -11.69 -16.44 -1.42
CA SER A 430 -11.45 -16.71 0.02
C SER A 430 -10.35 -17.74 0.31
N GLY A 431 -10.10 -18.66 -0.63
CA GLY A 431 -9.03 -19.66 -0.54
C GLY A 431 -7.59 -19.15 -0.74
N LEU A 432 -7.39 -17.89 -1.17
CA LEU A 432 -6.04 -17.30 -1.31
C LEU A 432 -5.46 -16.95 0.06
N SER A 433 -4.13 -16.94 0.19
CA SER A 433 -3.47 -16.42 1.40
C SER A 433 -3.68 -14.90 1.54
N LEU A 434 -3.58 -14.37 2.77
CA LEU A 434 -3.71 -12.92 3.00
C LEU A 434 -2.71 -12.10 2.19
N ALA A 435 -1.49 -12.61 1.98
CA ALA A 435 -0.46 -11.94 1.17
C ALA A 435 -0.76 -11.94 -0.33
N GLU A 436 -1.52 -12.92 -0.84
CA GLU A 436 -1.98 -12.92 -2.24
C GLU A 436 -3.20 -12.02 -2.42
N GLN A 437 -4.10 -11.99 -1.44
CA GLN A 437 -5.23 -11.07 -1.43
C GLN A 437 -4.78 -9.60 -1.32
N ASP A 438 -3.68 -9.30 -0.60
CA ASP A 438 -3.11 -7.94 -0.47
C ASP A 438 -2.69 -7.34 -1.83
N LYS A 439 -2.26 -8.16 -2.80
CA LYS A 439 -1.76 -7.73 -4.12
C LYS A 439 -2.77 -6.93 -4.93
N VAL A 440 -4.07 -7.08 -4.66
CA VAL A 440 -5.12 -6.33 -5.39
C VAL A 440 -5.10 -4.84 -5.06
N PHE A 441 -4.55 -4.45 -3.91
CA PHE A 441 -4.41 -3.07 -3.46
C PHE A 441 -3.18 -2.36 -4.03
N ASP A 442 -2.23 -3.09 -4.60
CA ASP A 442 -1.03 -2.50 -5.20
C ASP A 442 -1.38 -1.64 -6.42
N TYR A 443 -0.62 -0.56 -6.62
CA TYR A 443 -0.75 0.30 -7.80
C TYR A 443 -0.01 -0.34 -8.99
N PRO A 444 -0.67 -0.51 -10.15
CA PRO A 444 0.02 -1.00 -11.35
C PRO A 444 1.06 0.02 -11.84
N PRO A 445 2.10 -0.43 -12.58
CA PRO A 445 3.01 0.47 -13.29
C PRO A 445 2.28 1.40 -14.28
N GLU A 446 2.89 2.53 -14.60
CA GLU A 446 2.32 3.47 -15.57
C GLU A 446 2.14 2.83 -16.95
N GLY A 447 0.97 3.01 -17.56
CA GLY A 447 0.58 2.36 -18.82
C GLY A 447 0.05 0.93 -18.69
N VAL A 448 -0.07 0.40 -17.47
CA VAL A 448 -0.56 -0.96 -17.17
C VAL A 448 -1.84 -0.89 -16.32
N ARG A 449 -2.78 -1.82 -16.57
CA ARG A 449 -4.07 -1.96 -15.87
C ARG A 449 -4.12 -3.27 -15.08
N LYS A 450 -4.91 -3.33 -14.02
CA LYS A 450 -5.26 -4.58 -13.31
C LYS A 450 -6.54 -5.18 -13.89
N CYS A 451 -6.55 -6.50 -14.09
CA CYS A 451 -7.74 -7.31 -14.34
C CYS A 451 -7.96 -8.23 -13.13
N ILE A 452 -8.92 -7.87 -12.29
CA ILE A 452 -9.16 -8.53 -11.00
C ILE A 452 -10.40 -9.40 -11.13
N VAL A 453 -10.24 -10.70 -10.92
CA VAL A 453 -11.31 -11.69 -11.10
C VAL A 453 -11.71 -12.23 -9.72
N SER A 454 -12.90 -11.87 -9.25
CA SER A 454 -13.30 -12.03 -7.84
C SER A 454 -14.66 -12.68 -7.65
N THR A 455 -14.88 -13.25 -6.47
CA THR A 455 -16.23 -13.56 -5.97
C THR A 455 -16.88 -12.31 -5.34
N ASN A 456 -17.96 -12.48 -4.59
CA ASN A 456 -18.57 -11.46 -3.71
C ASN A 456 -17.64 -10.89 -2.59
N ILE A 457 -16.32 -11.09 -2.65
CA ILE A 457 -15.35 -10.45 -1.74
C ILE A 457 -15.16 -8.98 -2.10
N ALA A 458 -15.09 -8.66 -3.40
CA ALA A 458 -14.96 -7.28 -3.87
C ALA A 458 -16.28 -6.48 -3.87
N GLU A 459 -17.40 -7.11 -3.50
CA GLU A 459 -18.76 -6.55 -3.61
C GLU A 459 -19.08 -5.48 -2.57
N THR A 460 -18.57 -5.64 -1.34
CA THR A 460 -18.90 -4.86 -0.14
C THR A 460 -17.62 -4.47 0.60
N SER A 461 -17.10 -5.33 1.49
CA SER A 461 -16.06 -4.97 2.47
C SER A 461 -14.66 -4.71 1.91
N VAL A 462 -14.41 -4.87 0.61
CA VAL A 462 -13.10 -4.62 -0.01
C VAL A 462 -13.20 -3.54 -1.09
N THR A 463 -12.66 -2.35 -0.80
CA THR A 463 -12.53 -1.27 -1.79
C THR A 463 -11.17 -1.35 -2.45
N ILE A 464 -11.17 -1.50 -3.78
CA ILE A 464 -9.97 -1.53 -4.61
C ILE A 464 -9.91 -0.20 -5.35
N ASP A 465 -8.82 0.54 -5.16
CA ASP A 465 -8.60 1.82 -5.84
C ASP A 465 -8.30 1.58 -7.34
N GLY A 466 -8.86 2.43 -8.21
CA GLY A 466 -8.62 2.42 -9.66
C GLY A 466 -9.62 1.65 -10.52
N ILE A 467 -10.58 0.93 -9.90
CA ILE A 467 -11.64 0.22 -10.64
C ILE A 467 -12.55 1.21 -11.38
N ARG A 468 -12.59 1.09 -12.71
CA ARG A 468 -13.47 1.87 -13.60
C ARG A 468 -14.38 0.99 -14.45
N PHE A 469 -13.97 -0.23 -14.71
CA PHE A 469 -14.74 -1.19 -15.50
C PHE A 469 -15.17 -2.34 -14.61
N VAL A 470 -16.46 -2.69 -14.67
CA VAL A 470 -17.02 -3.85 -13.96
C VAL A 470 -17.71 -4.75 -14.97
N VAL A 471 -17.42 -6.05 -14.88
CA VAL A 471 -18.18 -7.12 -15.55
C VAL A 471 -18.78 -7.99 -14.46
N ASP A 472 -20.08 -8.28 -14.56
CA ASP A 472 -20.78 -9.08 -13.57
C ASP A 472 -21.50 -10.23 -14.28
N SER A 473 -21.22 -11.46 -13.84
CA SER A 473 -21.93 -12.66 -14.29
C SER A 473 -23.37 -12.74 -13.78
N GLY A 474 -23.75 -11.89 -12.82
CA GLY A 474 -25.07 -11.92 -12.17
C GLY A 474 -25.24 -13.10 -11.21
N LYS A 475 -24.17 -13.87 -10.96
CA LYS A 475 -24.19 -15.11 -10.18
C LYS A 475 -23.39 -14.99 -8.87
N VAL A 476 -23.74 -15.83 -7.91
CA VAL A 476 -23.04 -16.00 -6.63
C VAL A 476 -23.19 -17.45 -6.15
N LYS A 477 -22.18 -18.02 -5.49
CA LYS A 477 -22.31 -19.29 -4.76
C LYS A 477 -22.50 -19.00 -3.27
N GLU A 478 -23.62 -19.42 -2.72
CA GLU A 478 -23.98 -19.20 -1.32
C GLU A 478 -24.33 -20.53 -0.63
N MET A 479 -24.20 -20.54 0.69
CA MET A 479 -24.49 -21.75 1.49
C MET A 479 -26.01 -21.86 1.69
N SER A 480 -26.64 -22.75 0.95
CA SER A 480 -28.06 -23.07 1.10
C SER A 480 -28.24 -24.13 2.17
N TYR A 481 -29.17 -23.93 3.10
CA TYR A 481 -29.67 -25.00 3.96
C TYR A 481 -30.89 -25.65 3.30
N ASP A 482 -30.88 -26.96 3.14
CA ASP A 482 -32.05 -27.74 2.76
C ASP A 482 -32.66 -28.34 4.02
N SER A 483 -33.87 -27.88 4.36
CA SER A 483 -34.61 -28.32 5.54
C SER A 483 -35.05 -29.79 5.49
N THR A 484 -35.18 -30.35 4.28
CA THR A 484 -35.62 -31.73 4.05
C THR A 484 -34.49 -32.70 4.33
N THR A 485 -33.32 -32.46 3.73
CA THR A 485 -32.12 -33.29 3.96
C THR A 485 -31.36 -32.90 5.23
N LYS A 486 -31.67 -31.75 5.83
CA LYS A 486 -30.95 -31.12 6.95
C LYS A 486 -29.47 -30.85 6.66
N MET A 487 -29.11 -30.74 5.38
CA MET A 487 -27.74 -30.51 4.92
C MET A 487 -27.54 -29.06 4.47
N GLN A 488 -26.35 -28.53 4.74
CA GLN A 488 -25.86 -27.33 4.08
C GLN A 488 -25.12 -27.71 2.80
N ARG A 489 -25.45 -27.05 1.68
CA ARG A 489 -24.78 -27.23 0.39
C ARG A 489 -24.51 -25.87 -0.25
N LEU A 490 -23.29 -25.68 -0.72
CA LEU A 490 -22.95 -24.54 -1.57
C LEU A 490 -23.67 -24.68 -2.91
N LYS A 491 -24.54 -23.72 -3.24
CA LYS A 491 -25.36 -23.70 -4.46
C LYS A 491 -25.19 -22.36 -5.17
N GLU A 492 -25.24 -22.38 -6.50
CA GLU A 492 -25.24 -21.16 -7.30
C GLU A 492 -26.65 -20.55 -7.36
N PHE A 493 -26.71 -19.22 -7.19
CA PHE A 493 -27.91 -18.40 -7.25
C PHE A 493 -27.68 -17.17 -8.12
N TRP A 494 -28.77 -16.58 -8.60
CA TRP A 494 -28.77 -15.22 -9.16
C TRP A 494 -28.65 -14.20 -8.02
N ILE A 495 -27.90 -13.13 -8.25
CA ILE A 495 -27.75 -12.06 -7.26
C ILE A 495 -29.03 -11.25 -7.07
N SER A 496 -29.19 -10.68 -5.88
CA SER A 496 -30.26 -9.73 -5.60
C SER A 496 -30.04 -8.41 -6.35
N LYS A 497 -31.11 -7.63 -6.54
CA LYS A 497 -31.00 -6.28 -7.13
C LYS A 497 -30.04 -5.38 -6.33
N ALA A 498 -30.06 -5.47 -5.00
CA ALA A 498 -29.15 -4.70 -4.14
C ALA A 498 -27.68 -5.08 -4.36
N SER A 499 -27.39 -6.38 -4.50
CA SER A 499 -26.05 -6.89 -4.85
C SER A 499 -25.60 -6.39 -6.23
N ALA A 500 -26.47 -6.46 -7.24
CA ALA A 500 -26.18 -5.94 -8.58
C ALA A 500 -25.88 -4.42 -8.56
N ASP A 501 -26.66 -3.63 -7.80
CA ASP A 501 -26.43 -2.19 -7.65
C ASP A 501 -25.10 -1.88 -6.94
N GLN A 502 -24.69 -2.69 -5.94
CA GLN A 502 -23.40 -2.56 -5.27
C GLN A 502 -22.21 -2.96 -6.16
N ARG A 503 -22.31 -4.07 -6.89
CA ARG A 503 -21.29 -4.54 -7.85
C ARG A 503 -21.07 -3.49 -8.94
N LYS A 504 -22.16 -3.02 -9.56
CA LYS A 504 -22.17 -1.89 -10.52
C LYS A 504 -21.52 -0.65 -9.91
N GLY A 505 -21.87 -0.31 -8.66
CA GLY A 505 -21.32 0.82 -7.91
C GLY A 505 -19.79 0.81 -7.73
N ARG A 506 -19.12 -0.34 -7.86
CA ARG A 506 -17.64 -0.42 -7.81
C ARG A 506 -16.96 0.37 -8.94
N ALA A 507 -17.61 0.50 -10.10
CA ALA A 507 -17.11 1.28 -11.24
C ALA A 507 -17.21 2.80 -11.04
N GLY A 508 -18.10 3.27 -10.15
CA GLY A 508 -18.45 4.69 -10.03
C GLY A 508 -17.59 5.48 -9.05
N ARG A 509 -16.46 4.96 -8.57
CA ARG A 509 -15.74 5.52 -7.41
C ARG A 509 -14.57 6.45 -7.73
N THR A 510 -14.04 6.40 -8.95
CA THR A 510 -12.80 7.08 -9.37
C THR A 510 -12.90 7.58 -10.79
#